data_AF-A0AAV6X8G3-F1
#
_entry.id   AF-A0AAV6X8G3-F1
#
_cell.length_a   1.000
_cell.length_b   1.000
_cell.length_c   1.000
_cell.angle_alpha   90.00
_cell.angle_beta   90.00
_cell.angle_gamma   90.00
#
_symmetry.space_group_name_H-M   'P 1'
#
loop_
_entity.id
_entity.type
_entity.pdbx_description
1 polymer ?
#
loop_
_entity_poly.entity_id
_entity_poly.type
_entity_poly.pdbx_seq_one_letter_code
_entity_poly.pdbx_strand_id
1 'polypeptide(L)'
;MAMVLQAKDALEWSYRGEGAVNLVLAYCGNSPKFVGKVLRIQKVPNNGSECENGHSALNKHEVLLWEKFEGIVSAPTREAAEQLYVQKVMCPLLGPEHVDSGIRVPVSREFLEAVESNVLCQRPSWRVDAAKVNTLCDSVLVIADHSIFPHGSFTLLQFYSTVRHLFLYRSCYSFLSLIMYKETCSVVSGIFKEDFCVSIEIKPKGGFLPTSEFIAEENAIKRSVTRFKMHQTLKLHQGKISQISKYDPLDLFSGCKDRVQKAIKSLILTPQNNFRVFLNGSLVFGEMGGAADTAGCTIDQAFDDGLKRVIPAKDGMHKKYFLELVAEATFKSGLLNRLLEVQKLDAVDIEGAIHAYYDIVSQPCMVCQEICENKKSGRYATLHSMPREESLKLVRDYLISATAKDLSMMISFRPRGKMDPGSPYNVVFLESTNQFFDFKASFIDLDMKPLKKMEYYYKLDQRIVSSYVQMQESGTEEVTEPLMGDALSRVPLQPSRKSITNVQRFGTLMCVGSTKNADAVTHQGLTVNQEQLIIRVWYSVPMLQHAELSWPNDVFSANVCTKRIFA
;
A
#
# COMPACT_ATOMS: atom_id res chain seq x y z
N MET A 1 4.89 -33.48 14.35
CA MET A 1 5.43 -32.29 15.03
C MET A 1 5.02 -31.06 14.27
N ALA A 2 4.56 -30.01 14.96
CA ALA A 2 4.36 -28.71 14.34
C ALA A 2 5.71 -28.19 13.80
N MET A 3 5.69 -27.62 12.60
CA MET A 3 6.88 -27.07 11.96
C MET A 3 7.28 -25.78 12.67
N VAL A 4 8.54 -25.68 13.10
CA VAL A 4 9.11 -24.47 13.73
C VAL A 4 10.18 -23.92 12.80
N LEU A 5 10.10 -22.63 12.43
CA LEU A 5 11.14 -22.00 11.62
C LEU A 5 12.38 -21.71 12.46
N GLN A 6 13.54 -22.09 11.96
CA GLN A 6 14.85 -22.01 12.61
C GLN A 6 15.76 -21.04 11.84
N ALA A 7 16.87 -20.60 12.44
CA ALA A 7 17.82 -19.64 11.84
C ALA A 7 18.18 -19.93 10.36
N LYS A 8 18.41 -21.19 10.00
CA LYS A 8 18.74 -21.60 8.62
C LYS A 8 17.63 -21.28 7.60
N ASP A 9 16.38 -21.28 8.04
CA ASP A 9 15.22 -21.06 7.18
C ASP A 9 15.09 -19.57 6.82
N ALA A 10 15.76 -18.66 7.55
CA ALA A 10 15.70 -17.21 7.31
C ALA A 10 16.24 -16.81 5.92
N LEU A 11 17.12 -17.62 5.32
CA LEU A 11 17.64 -17.39 3.96
C LEU A 11 16.61 -17.67 2.85
N GLU A 12 15.52 -18.38 3.17
CA GLU A 12 14.43 -18.66 2.23
C GLU A 12 13.36 -17.56 2.21
N TRP A 13 13.60 -16.43 2.88
CA TRP A 13 12.67 -15.30 2.96
C TRP A 13 13.35 -13.99 2.54
N SER A 14 12.76 -13.32 1.57
CA SER A 14 13.26 -12.03 1.03
C SER A 14 12.36 -10.87 1.43
N TYR A 15 12.93 -9.69 1.69
CA TYR A 15 12.18 -8.49 2.02
C TYR A 15 11.16 -8.14 0.92
N ARG A 16 9.89 -7.92 1.31
CA ARG A 16 8.82 -7.49 0.40
C ARG A 16 8.36 -6.07 0.70
N GLY A 17 8.31 -5.68 1.98
CA GLY A 17 7.90 -4.36 2.41
C GLY A 17 7.61 -4.30 3.91
N GLU A 18 7.30 -3.11 4.42
CA GLU A 18 6.92 -2.93 5.81
C GLU A 18 5.95 -1.77 6.04
N GLY A 19 5.09 -1.93 7.04
CA GLY A 19 4.29 -0.86 7.62
C GLY A 19 4.94 -0.27 8.86
N ALA A 20 4.18 0.48 9.66
CA ALA A 20 4.67 0.94 10.96
C ALA A 20 4.85 -0.23 11.95
N VAL A 21 3.93 -1.20 11.92
CA VAL A 21 3.83 -2.26 12.93
C VAL A 21 4.41 -3.59 12.46
N ASN A 22 4.40 -3.87 11.16
CA ASN A 22 4.73 -5.20 10.63
C ASN A 22 5.75 -5.12 9.49
N LEU A 23 6.64 -6.09 9.45
CA LEU A 23 7.55 -6.44 8.36
C LEU A 23 6.92 -7.58 7.54
N VAL A 24 7.06 -7.53 6.21
CA VAL A 24 6.55 -8.56 5.30
C VAL A 24 7.69 -9.12 4.45
N LEU A 25 7.84 -10.44 4.44
CA LEU A 25 8.85 -11.17 3.67
C LEU A 25 8.19 -12.16 2.72
N ALA A 26 8.63 -12.23 1.48
CA ALA A 26 8.18 -13.24 0.53
C ALA A 26 9.03 -14.50 0.61
N TYR A 27 8.39 -15.66 0.47
CA TYR A 27 9.11 -16.94 0.38
C TYR A 27 9.82 -17.07 -0.96
N CYS A 28 11.12 -17.35 -0.94
CA CYS A 28 11.95 -17.60 -2.13
C CYS A 28 12.59 -19.00 -2.14
N GLY A 29 12.28 -19.85 -1.17
CA GLY A 29 12.72 -21.25 -1.15
C GLY A 29 11.86 -22.18 -2.01
N ASN A 30 12.11 -23.49 -1.88
CA ASN A 30 11.49 -24.53 -2.70
C ASN A 30 10.43 -25.37 -1.95
N SER A 31 10.19 -25.10 -0.66
CA SER A 31 9.23 -25.87 0.14
C SER A 31 7.80 -25.62 -0.36
N PRO A 32 7.07 -26.66 -0.81
CA PRO A 32 5.70 -26.50 -1.32
C PRO A 32 4.72 -25.97 -0.26
N LYS A 33 5.09 -26.00 1.03
CA LYS A 33 4.29 -25.44 2.13
C LYS A 33 4.25 -23.91 2.13
N PHE A 34 5.31 -23.27 1.63
CA PHE A 34 5.50 -21.82 1.70
C PHE A 34 5.57 -21.15 0.33
N VAL A 35 5.67 -21.92 -0.77
CA VAL A 35 5.55 -21.37 -2.13
C VAL A 35 4.25 -20.56 -2.25
N GLY A 36 4.37 -19.32 -2.73
CA GLY A 36 3.25 -18.41 -2.85
C GLY A 36 2.75 -17.82 -1.53
N LYS A 37 3.57 -17.83 -0.47
CA LYS A 37 3.26 -17.24 0.84
C LYS A 37 4.20 -16.08 1.16
N VAL A 38 3.71 -15.20 2.03
CA VAL A 38 4.54 -14.21 2.73
C VAL A 38 4.48 -14.43 4.23
N LEU A 39 5.56 -14.09 4.91
CA LEU A 39 5.64 -13.94 6.35
C LEU A 39 5.32 -12.52 6.75
N ARG A 40 4.50 -12.39 7.80
CA ARG A 40 4.22 -11.15 8.49
C ARG A 40 4.77 -11.24 9.90
N ILE A 41 5.69 -10.35 10.21
CA ILE A 41 6.47 -10.33 11.46
C ILE A 41 6.26 -8.98 12.14
N GLN A 42 5.95 -9.01 13.43
CA GLN A 42 5.75 -7.79 14.21
C GLN A 42 7.08 -7.07 14.47
N LYS A 43 7.02 -5.74 14.50
CA LYS A 43 8.12 -4.87 14.88
C LYS A 43 7.85 -4.19 16.22
N VAL A 44 8.92 -3.82 16.89
CA VAL A 44 8.92 -3.04 18.13
C VAL A 44 9.66 -1.72 17.92
N PRO A 45 9.16 -0.60 18.45
CA PRO A 45 9.87 0.68 18.40
C PRO A 45 11.24 0.59 19.08
N ASN A 46 12.26 1.25 18.52
CA ASN A 46 13.60 1.23 19.10
C ASN A 46 13.66 1.96 20.47
N ASN A 47 12.81 2.97 20.65
CA ASN A 47 12.76 3.81 21.86
C ASN A 47 11.58 3.47 22.79
N GLY A 48 10.87 2.36 22.54
CA GLY A 48 9.77 1.91 23.40
C GLY A 48 10.27 1.04 24.54
N SER A 49 9.58 1.07 25.69
CA SER A 49 9.73 0.01 26.69
C SER A 49 9.49 -1.34 26.01
N GLU A 50 10.39 -2.29 26.23
CA GLU A 50 10.25 -3.67 25.76
C GLU A 50 8.82 -4.15 26.01
N CYS A 51 8.23 -4.81 25.01
CA CYS A 51 6.90 -5.41 25.12
C CYS A 51 6.77 -6.09 26.49
N GLU A 52 5.93 -5.50 27.34
CA GLU A 52 5.64 -6.03 28.67
C GLU A 52 4.97 -7.39 28.48
N ASN A 53 5.78 -8.45 28.51
CA ASN A 53 5.38 -9.87 28.45
C ASN A 53 4.55 -10.32 29.68
N GLY A 54 3.86 -9.39 30.35
CA GLY A 54 3.05 -9.62 31.54
C GLY A 54 1.64 -9.02 31.49
N HIS A 55 1.27 -8.27 30.45
CA HIS A 55 -0.10 -7.76 30.31
C HIS A 55 -0.97 -8.73 29.49
N SER A 56 -2.24 -8.83 29.88
CA SER A 56 -3.24 -9.56 29.10
C SER A 56 -3.26 -9.06 27.64
N ALA A 57 -3.44 -9.98 26.68
CA ALA A 57 -3.48 -9.68 25.24
C ALA A 57 -4.40 -8.50 24.86
N LEU A 58 -5.47 -8.32 25.65
CA LEU A 58 -6.44 -7.24 25.58
C LEU A 58 -6.54 -6.54 26.93
N ASN A 59 -6.80 -5.23 26.92
CA ASN A 59 -7.10 -4.52 28.17
C ASN A 59 -8.53 -4.85 28.67
N LYS A 60 -8.82 -4.52 29.94
CA LYS A 60 -10.10 -4.83 30.59
C LYS A 60 -11.36 -4.41 29.81
N HIS A 61 -11.30 -3.29 29.08
CA HIS A 61 -12.43 -2.78 28.31
C HIS A 61 -12.51 -3.43 26.92
N GLU A 62 -11.37 -3.75 26.30
CA GLU A 62 -11.32 -4.55 25.07
C GLU A 62 -11.86 -5.96 25.30
N VAL A 63 -11.64 -6.56 26.47
CA VAL A 63 -12.25 -7.85 26.84
C VAL A 63 -13.77 -7.79 26.75
N LEU A 64 -14.40 -6.79 27.37
CA LEU A 64 -15.85 -6.59 27.29
C LEU A 64 -16.32 -6.32 25.86
N LEU A 65 -15.51 -5.61 25.08
CA LEU A 65 -15.85 -5.32 23.69
C LEU A 65 -15.90 -6.58 22.83
N TRP A 66 -14.99 -7.53 23.06
CA TRP A 66 -14.81 -8.69 22.18
C TRP A 66 -15.29 -10.02 22.77
N GLU A 67 -15.87 -10.04 23.98
CA GLU A 67 -16.30 -11.26 24.68
C GLU A 67 -17.29 -12.14 23.90
N LYS A 68 -18.08 -11.52 23.00
CA LYS A 68 -19.05 -12.24 22.16
C LYS A 68 -18.40 -13.12 21.09
N PHE A 69 -17.12 -12.93 20.79
CA PHE A 69 -16.40 -13.68 19.77
C PHE A 69 -15.52 -14.74 20.42
N GLU A 70 -15.89 -15.99 20.20
CA GLU A 70 -15.19 -17.15 20.75
C GLU A 70 -13.68 -17.11 20.44
N GLY A 71 -12.87 -17.29 21.49
CA GLY A 71 -11.42 -17.36 21.40
C GLY A 71 -10.67 -16.03 21.47
N ILE A 72 -11.29 -14.90 21.11
CA ILE A 72 -10.56 -13.61 21.05
C ILE A 72 -10.06 -13.19 22.44
N VAL A 73 -10.92 -13.27 23.45
CA VAL A 73 -10.59 -12.88 24.83
C VAL A 73 -9.60 -13.83 25.51
N SER A 74 -9.65 -15.12 25.16
CA SER A 74 -8.76 -16.14 25.73
C SER A 74 -7.45 -16.29 24.97
N ALA A 75 -7.19 -15.45 23.96
CA ALA A 75 -5.97 -15.49 23.17
C ALA A 75 -4.74 -15.19 24.05
N PRO A 76 -3.64 -15.96 23.91
CA PRO A 76 -2.47 -15.82 24.78
C PRO A 76 -1.66 -14.55 24.50
N THR A 77 -1.73 -14.02 23.28
CA THR A 77 -1.00 -12.82 22.85
C THR A 77 -1.91 -11.91 22.04
N ARG A 78 -1.54 -10.63 21.91
CA ARG A 78 -2.32 -9.68 21.11
C ARG A 78 -2.37 -10.08 19.63
N GLU A 79 -1.31 -10.66 19.11
CA GLU A 79 -1.22 -11.13 17.72
C GLU A 79 -2.17 -12.29 17.47
N ALA A 80 -2.31 -13.21 18.45
CA ALA A 80 -3.30 -14.28 18.39
C ALA A 80 -4.74 -13.72 18.43
N ALA A 81 -4.99 -12.71 19.28
CA ALA A 81 -6.29 -12.02 19.31
C ALA A 81 -6.59 -11.30 17.98
N GLU A 82 -5.59 -10.67 17.35
CA GLU A 82 -5.71 -9.99 16.07
C GLU A 82 -5.96 -10.97 14.91
N GLN A 83 -5.30 -12.13 14.91
CA GLN A 83 -5.58 -13.19 13.94
C GLN A 83 -7.04 -13.69 14.07
N LEU A 84 -7.48 -13.95 15.31
CA LEU A 84 -8.85 -14.38 15.60
C LEU A 84 -9.87 -13.28 15.27
N TYR A 85 -9.54 -12.01 15.45
CA TYR A 85 -10.36 -10.90 14.99
C TYR A 85 -10.56 -10.94 13.47
N VAL A 86 -9.49 -11.14 12.69
CA VAL A 86 -9.63 -11.29 11.24
C VAL A 86 -10.50 -12.51 10.89
N GLN A 87 -10.26 -13.64 11.55
CA GLN A 87 -10.95 -14.90 11.27
C GLN A 87 -12.43 -14.89 11.69
N LYS A 88 -12.76 -14.32 12.84
CA LYS A 88 -14.08 -14.42 13.48
C LYS A 88 -14.94 -13.18 13.30
N VAL A 89 -14.34 -12.03 12.98
CA VAL A 89 -15.06 -10.75 12.78
C VAL A 89 -15.01 -10.33 11.32
N MET A 90 -13.81 -10.11 10.77
CA MET A 90 -13.68 -9.53 9.43
C MET A 90 -14.03 -10.51 8.31
N CYS A 91 -13.64 -11.78 8.44
CA CYS A 91 -13.87 -12.81 7.44
C CYS A 91 -15.36 -13.08 7.18
N PRO A 92 -16.24 -13.24 8.20
CA PRO A 92 -17.69 -13.35 7.97
C PRO A 92 -18.30 -12.12 7.29
N LEU A 93 -17.79 -10.93 7.57
CA LEU A 93 -18.31 -9.67 7.02
C LEU A 93 -17.87 -9.43 5.57
N LEU A 94 -16.61 -9.74 5.23
CA LEU A 94 -16.00 -9.45 3.93
C LEU A 94 -15.95 -10.65 2.98
N GLY A 95 -16.12 -11.87 3.48
CA GLY A 95 -16.16 -13.12 2.71
C GLY A 95 -14.90 -13.96 2.88
N PRO A 96 -15.02 -15.26 3.24
CA PRO A 96 -13.87 -16.14 3.41
C PRO A 96 -13.05 -16.35 2.14
N GLU A 97 -13.64 -16.17 0.96
CA GLU A 97 -12.95 -16.24 -0.32
C GLU A 97 -12.03 -15.04 -0.60
N HIS A 98 -12.16 -13.96 0.17
CA HIS A 98 -11.42 -12.70 -0.01
C HIS A 98 -10.57 -12.30 1.20
N VAL A 99 -10.65 -13.06 2.30
CA VAL A 99 -9.93 -12.76 3.54
C VAL A 99 -9.08 -13.96 3.93
N ASP A 100 -7.76 -13.79 3.91
CA ASP A 100 -6.82 -14.76 4.49
C ASP A 100 -6.46 -14.31 5.91
N SER A 101 -6.96 -15.02 6.92
CA SER A 101 -6.58 -14.77 8.33
C SER A 101 -5.16 -15.21 8.65
N GLY A 102 -4.51 -15.96 7.75
CA GLY A 102 -3.18 -16.51 7.92
C GLY A 102 -3.13 -17.68 8.90
N ILE A 103 -1.96 -18.31 8.94
CA ILE A 103 -1.63 -19.43 9.81
C ILE A 103 -0.48 -19.01 10.70
N ARG A 104 -0.61 -19.18 12.01
CA ARG A 104 0.49 -18.97 12.96
C ARG A 104 1.48 -20.11 12.86
N VAL A 105 2.74 -19.76 12.66
CA VAL A 105 3.86 -20.70 12.61
C VAL A 105 4.82 -20.36 13.74
N PRO A 106 5.16 -21.31 14.62
CA PRO A 106 6.16 -21.09 15.66
C PRO A 106 7.53 -20.78 15.06
N VAL A 107 8.30 -19.92 15.72
CA VAL A 107 9.64 -19.53 15.28
C VAL A 107 10.62 -19.57 16.45
N SER A 108 11.90 -19.81 16.14
CA SER A 108 12.97 -19.64 17.11
C SER A 108 13.38 -18.16 17.20
N ARG A 109 13.99 -17.78 18.32
CA ARG A 109 14.54 -16.42 18.49
C ARG A 109 15.65 -16.15 17.47
N GLU A 110 16.49 -17.15 17.21
CA GLU A 110 17.60 -17.09 16.28
C GLU A 110 17.11 -16.90 14.83
N PHE A 111 15.92 -17.43 14.48
CA PHE A 111 15.27 -17.13 13.21
C PHE A 111 14.96 -15.63 13.07
N LEU A 112 14.38 -15.01 14.10
CA LEU A 112 14.01 -13.60 14.08
C LEU A 112 15.25 -12.68 14.06
N GLU A 113 16.30 -13.05 14.80
CA GLU A 113 17.59 -12.35 14.77
C GLU A 113 18.26 -12.44 13.39
N ALA A 114 18.25 -13.62 12.77
CA ALA A 114 18.76 -13.80 11.41
C ALA A 114 17.94 -13.00 10.38
N VAL A 115 16.61 -13.00 10.51
CA VAL A 115 15.72 -12.20 9.66
C VAL A 115 16.06 -10.71 9.76
N GLU A 116 16.12 -10.15 10.97
CA GLU A 116 16.45 -8.73 11.18
C GLU A 116 17.74 -8.40 10.44
N SER A 117 18.81 -9.18 10.67
CA SER A 117 20.11 -8.98 10.04
C SER A 117 20.04 -9.02 8.50
N ASN A 118 19.34 -10.01 7.93
CA ASN A 118 19.25 -10.21 6.48
C ASN A 118 18.54 -9.06 5.75
N VAL A 119 17.60 -8.37 6.41
CA VAL A 119 16.80 -7.33 5.77
C VAL A 119 17.30 -5.91 6.03
N LEU A 120 18.24 -5.70 6.97
CA LEU A 120 18.71 -4.36 7.37
C LEU A 120 19.04 -3.44 6.18
N CYS A 121 19.76 -3.94 5.18
CA CYS A 121 20.18 -3.15 4.01
C CYS A 121 19.06 -2.92 2.98
N GLN A 122 17.94 -3.64 3.08
CA GLN A 122 16.78 -3.55 2.17
C GLN A 122 15.70 -2.63 2.74
N ARG A 123 15.70 -2.40 4.06
CA ARG A 123 14.74 -1.55 4.75
C ARG A 123 15.11 -0.06 4.57
N PRO A 124 14.15 0.85 4.36
CA PRO A 124 14.43 2.28 4.35
C PRO A 124 15.05 2.74 5.68
N SER A 125 16.05 3.62 5.64
CA SER A 125 16.80 4.07 6.83
C SER A 125 15.87 4.55 7.96
N TRP A 126 14.95 5.46 7.66
CA TRP A 126 13.98 5.97 8.62
C TRP A 126 13.05 4.91 9.23
N ARG A 127 12.86 3.76 8.56
CA ARG A 127 12.12 2.61 9.09
C ARG A 127 12.96 1.78 10.05
N VAL A 128 14.25 1.62 9.74
CA VAL A 128 15.25 0.99 10.61
C VAL A 128 15.40 1.81 11.90
N ASP A 129 15.49 3.14 11.77
CA ASP A 129 15.63 4.06 12.92
C ASP A 129 14.40 4.02 13.84
N ALA A 130 13.21 3.84 13.27
CA ALA A 130 11.97 3.84 14.02
C ALA A 130 11.70 2.54 14.79
N ALA A 131 12.00 1.37 14.19
CA ALA A 131 11.61 0.08 14.74
C ALA A 131 12.45 -1.10 14.22
N LYS A 132 12.55 -2.17 15.01
CA LYS A 132 13.23 -3.43 14.69
C LYS A 132 12.28 -4.62 14.80
N VAL A 133 12.62 -5.77 14.22
CA VAL A 133 11.87 -7.03 14.42
C VAL A 133 11.75 -7.37 15.91
N ASN A 134 10.57 -7.80 16.33
CA ASN A 134 10.32 -8.27 17.70
C ASN A 134 10.90 -9.69 17.89
N THR A 135 12.12 -9.80 18.39
CA THR A 135 12.79 -11.10 18.63
C THR A 135 12.22 -11.89 19.82
N LEU A 136 11.29 -11.31 20.58
CA LEU A 136 10.61 -11.98 21.69
C LEU A 136 9.33 -12.71 21.26
N CYS A 137 8.89 -12.56 20.00
CA CYS A 137 7.74 -13.31 19.48
C CYS A 137 8.07 -14.80 19.36
N ASP A 138 7.12 -15.65 19.76
CA ASP A 138 7.22 -17.11 19.66
C ASP A 138 6.70 -17.66 18.32
N SER A 139 6.10 -16.79 17.52
CA SER A 139 5.40 -17.16 16.29
C SER A 139 5.24 -15.97 15.35
N VAL A 140 5.00 -16.29 14.08
CA VAL A 140 4.78 -15.36 12.97
C VAL A 140 3.54 -15.77 12.19
N LEU A 141 2.98 -14.85 11.41
CA LEU A 141 1.81 -15.13 10.59
C LEU A 141 2.23 -15.40 9.13
N VAL A 142 1.89 -16.57 8.62
CA VAL A 142 2.04 -16.93 7.20
C VAL A 142 0.71 -16.67 6.49
N ILE A 143 0.73 -15.82 5.46
CA ILE A 143 -0.44 -15.50 4.62
C ILE A 143 -0.12 -15.74 3.15
N ALA A 144 -1.14 -15.88 2.30
CA ALA A 144 -0.97 -15.94 0.86
C ALA A 144 -0.28 -14.67 0.32
N ASP A 145 0.64 -14.84 -0.62
CA ASP A 145 1.17 -13.72 -1.39
C ASP A 145 0.11 -13.30 -2.43
N HIS A 146 -0.64 -12.25 -2.10
CA HIS A 146 -1.66 -11.68 -2.97
C HIS A 146 -1.06 -10.84 -4.11
N SER A 147 0.26 -10.72 -4.22
CA SER A 147 0.92 -10.00 -5.31
C SER A 147 1.31 -10.92 -6.50
N ILE A 148 1.17 -12.24 -6.33
CA ILE A 148 1.48 -13.26 -7.34
C ILE A 148 0.29 -14.20 -7.57
N PHE A 149 0.20 -14.82 -8.74
CA PHE A 149 -0.61 -16.03 -8.89
C PHE A 149 0.21 -17.23 -8.44
N PRO A 150 -0.31 -18.09 -7.55
CA PRO A 150 0.36 -19.36 -7.32
C PRO A 150 0.40 -20.08 -8.67
N HIS A 151 1.61 -20.40 -9.15
CA HIS A 151 1.76 -21.28 -10.30
C HIS A 151 0.93 -22.52 -9.98
N GLY A 152 0.01 -22.86 -10.89
CA GLY A 152 -0.71 -24.11 -10.76
C GLY A 152 0.35 -25.17 -10.52
N SER A 153 0.31 -25.81 -9.36
CA SER A 153 1.03 -27.06 -9.20
C SER A 153 0.40 -27.96 -10.24
N PHE A 154 1.01 -28.06 -11.42
CA PHE A 154 0.87 -29.23 -12.25
C PHE A 154 1.28 -30.36 -11.33
N THR A 155 0.29 -30.97 -10.69
CA THR A 155 0.50 -32.14 -9.87
C THR A 155 1.24 -33.12 -10.75
N LEU A 156 2.34 -33.67 -10.23
CA LEU A 156 3.15 -34.69 -10.92
C LEU A 156 2.29 -35.79 -11.57
N LEU A 157 1.07 -36.02 -11.07
CA LEU A 157 0.03 -36.86 -11.68
C LEU A 157 -0.26 -36.58 -13.16
N GLN A 158 -0.33 -35.32 -13.60
CA GLN A 158 -0.54 -35.01 -15.03
C GLN A 158 0.75 -35.16 -15.84
N PHE A 159 1.92 -34.92 -15.24
CA PHE A 159 3.23 -35.20 -15.86
C PHE A 159 3.39 -36.70 -16.12
N TYR A 160 2.98 -37.56 -15.16
CA TYR A 160 2.97 -39.01 -15.35
C TYR A 160 1.98 -39.48 -16.41
N SER A 161 0.83 -38.81 -16.60
CA SER A 161 -0.12 -39.14 -17.67
C SER A 161 0.48 -38.91 -19.07
N THR A 162 1.17 -37.79 -19.26
CA THR A 162 1.81 -37.45 -20.56
C THR A 162 3.06 -38.28 -20.82
N VAL A 163 3.87 -38.54 -19.78
CA VAL A 163 5.08 -39.38 -19.90
C VAL A 163 4.73 -40.86 -20.10
N ARG A 164 3.62 -41.36 -19.53
CA ARG A 164 3.17 -42.75 -19.72
C ARG A 164 2.75 -43.05 -21.16
N HIS A 165 2.32 -42.05 -21.92
CA HIS A 165 2.03 -42.20 -23.35
C HIS A 165 3.31 -42.32 -24.21
N LEU A 166 4.41 -41.73 -23.77
CA LEU A 166 5.72 -41.80 -24.45
C LEU A 166 6.52 -43.07 -24.11
N PHE A 167 6.18 -43.78 -23.02
CA PHE A 167 6.87 -45.01 -22.60
C PHE A 167 6.38 -46.29 -23.30
N LEU A 168 5.40 -46.22 -24.22
CA LEU A 168 4.88 -47.38 -24.95
C LEU A 168 5.64 -47.72 -26.25
N TYR A 169 6.64 -46.94 -26.65
CA TYR A 169 7.50 -47.26 -27.79
C TYR A 169 8.94 -47.52 -27.33
N ARG A 170 9.27 -48.79 -27.13
CA ARG A 170 10.63 -49.26 -26.86
C ARG A 170 11.42 -49.41 -28.17
N SER A 171 12.59 -48.79 -28.24
CA SER A 171 13.91 -49.44 -28.46
C SER A 171 14.94 -48.48 -29.05
N CYS A 172 15.77 -47.86 -28.19
CA CYS A 172 17.18 -47.49 -28.47
C CYS A 172 17.76 -46.69 -27.29
N TYR A 173 18.48 -47.38 -26.39
CA TYR A 173 19.38 -46.77 -25.42
C TYR A 173 20.78 -46.80 -26.06
N SER A 174 21.42 -45.69 -26.44
CA SER A 174 22.22 -44.88 -25.51
C SER A 174 22.53 -43.45 -26.01
N PHE A 175 21.94 -43.01 -27.13
CA PHE A 175 22.13 -41.64 -27.67
C PHE A 175 20.94 -40.70 -27.43
N LEU A 176 19.78 -41.27 -27.07
CA LEU A 176 18.54 -40.54 -26.82
C LEU A 176 18.48 -39.91 -25.42
N SER A 177 19.30 -40.29 -24.44
CA SER A 177 19.20 -39.70 -23.09
C SER A 177 19.62 -38.23 -23.06
N LEU A 178 20.59 -37.82 -23.88
CA LEU A 178 21.07 -36.44 -23.92
C LEU A 178 20.19 -35.52 -24.77
N ILE A 179 19.60 -36.05 -25.85
CA ILE A 179 18.60 -35.34 -26.67
C ILE A 179 17.29 -35.23 -25.90
N MET A 180 16.86 -36.30 -25.22
CA MET A 180 15.71 -36.23 -24.30
C MET A 180 15.98 -35.27 -23.16
N TYR A 181 17.18 -35.20 -22.56
CA TYR A 181 17.48 -34.23 -21.50
C TYR A 181 17.47 -32.78 -22.01
N LYS A 182 18.02 -32.51 -23.20
CA LYS A 182 17.98 -31.18 -23.84
C LYS A 182 16.58 -30.80 -24.32
N GLU A 183 15.82 -31.70 -24.92
CA GLU A 183 14.44 -31.46 -25.33
C GLU A 183 13.51 -31.39 -24.11
N THR A 184 13.71 -32.17 -23.04
CA THR A 184 12.99 -31.98 -21.78
C THR A 184 13.41 -30.71 -21.08
N CYS A 185 14.67 -30.26 -21.14
CA CYS A 185 15.03 -28.93 -20.62
C CYS A 185 14.44 -27.80 -21.48
N SER A 186 14.30 -27.99 -22.79
CA SER A 186 13.68 -27.03 -23.72
C SER A 186 12.14 -27.01 -23.61
N VAL A 187 11.55 -28.17 -23.34
CA VAL A 187 10.11 -28.35 -23.08
C VAL A 187 9.78 -27.92 -21.67
N VAL A 188 10.63 -28.16 -20.66
CA VAL A 188 10.49 -27.62 -19.30
C VAL A 188 10.72 -26.10 -19.31
N SER A 189 11.70 -25.57 -20.06
CA SER A 189 11.84 -24.12 -20.24
C SER A 189 10.73 -23.51 -21.11
N GLY A 190 10.08 -24.32 -21.95
CA GLY A 190 8.89 -23.94 -22.72
C GLY A 190 7.56 -24.09 -21.97
N ILE A 191 7.54 -24.84 -20.86
CA ILE A 191 6.40 -25.06 -19.96
C ILE A 191 6.38 -24.02 -18.83
N PHE A 192 7.52 -23.50 -18.42
CA PHE A 192 7.59 -22.28 -17.61
C PHE A 192 7.62 -21.04 -18.52
N LYS A 193 6.51 -20.76 -19.20
CA LYS A 193 6.19 -19.34 -19.37
C LYS A 193 6.04 -18.82 -17.94
N GLU A 194 6.94 -17.96 -17.50
CA GLU A 194 6.66 -17.13 -16.33
C GLU A 194 5.30 -16.48 -16.62
N ASP A 195 4.25 -16.98 -15.99
CA ASP A 195 2.93 -16.40 -16.10
C ASP A 195 3.01 -15.02 -15.45
N PHE A 196 3.26 -14.00 -16.28
CA PHE A 196 3.40 -12.63 -15.82
C PHE A 196 2.12 -12.23 -15.09
N CYS A 197 2.28 -11.90 -13.82
CA CYS A 197 1.25 -11.45 -12.92
C CYS A 197 1.43 -9.96 -12.69
N VAL A 198 0.40 -9.17 -12.97
CA VAL A 198 0.31 -7.79 -12.49
C VAL A 198 -0.70 -7.74 -11.36
N SER A 199 -0.27 -7.22 -10.21
CA SER A 199 -1.16 -7.01 -9.07
C SER A 199 -1.24 -5.55 -8.75
N ILE A 200 -2.41 -5.10 -8.33
CA ILE A 200 -2.62 -3.76 -7.80
C ILE A 200 -2.99 -3.84 -6.33
N GLU A 201 -2.63 -2.80 -5.58
CA GLU A 201 -3.16 -2.55 -4.25
C GLU A 201 -3.89 -1.21 -4.26
N ILE A 202 -5.16 -1.21 -3.87
CA ILE A 202 -5.98 -0.02 -3.72
C ILE A 202 -6.27 0.16 -2.24
N LYS A 203 -6.03 1.36 -1.69
CA LYS A 203 -6.53 1.75 -0.37
C LYS A 203 -7.78 2.62 -0.55
N PRO A 204 -9.00 2.04 -0.50
CA PRO A 204 -10.20 2.71 -1.00
C PRO A 204 -10.70 3.85 -0.10
N LYS A 205 -10.36 3.82 1.20
CA LYS A 205 -10.82 4.78 2.22
C LYS A 205 -12.36 4.72 2.41
N GLY A 206 -12.93 5.68 3.13
CA GLY A 206 -14.37 5.71 3.44
C GLY A 206 -15.21 6.12 2.24
N GLY A 207 -16.11 5.23 1.81
CA GLY A 207 -16.94 5.34 0.61
C GLY A 207 -18.35 5.91 0.80
N PHE A 208 -18.64 6.56 1.93
CA PHE A 208 -19.94 7.18 2.20
C PHE A 208 -19.78 8.52 2.95
N LEU A 209 -20.81 9.34 2.90
CA LEU A 209 -20.94 10.57 3.69
C LEU A 209 -21.75 10.25 4.96
N PRO A 210 -21.31 10.69 6.15
CA PRO A 210 -22.03 10.44 7.38
C PRO A 210 -23.35 11.21 7.42
N THR A 211 -24.40 10.56 7.92
CA THR A 211 -25.74 11.14 8.10
C THR A 211 -26.11 11.34 9.57
N SER A 212 -25.22 10.95 10.50
CA SER A 212 -25.43 11.01 11.95
C SER A 212 -25.99 12.35 12.43
N GLU A 213 -27.03 12.31 13.26
CA GLU A 213 -27.59 13.50 13.93
C GLU A 213 -26.66 14.12 14.98
N PHE A 214 -25.61 13.39 15.39
CA PHE A 214 -24.67 13.81 16.42
C PHE A 214 -23.53 14.69 15.90
N ILE A 215 -23.42 14.86 14.58
CA ILE A 215 -22.47 15.81 13.97
C ILE A 215 -22.85 17.23 14.41
N ALA A 216 -21.89 17.95 14.99
CA ALA A 216 -22.08 19.33 15.42
C ALA A 216 -22.40 20.26 14.23
N GLU A 217 -23.09 21.37 14.49
CA GLU A 217 -23.59 22.24 13.42
C GLU A 217 -22.43 22.94 12.70
N GLU A 218 -21.42 23.35 13.47
CA GLU A 218 -20.13 23.86 13.00
C GLU A 218 -19.38 22.86 12.09
N ASN A 219 -19.69 21.56 12.20
CA ASN A 219 -19.09 20.49 11.42
C ASN A 219 -20.00 19.98 10.29
N ALA A 220 -21.08 20.71 9.94
CA ALA A 220 -22.07 20.28 8.94
C ALA A 220 -21.47 19.94 7.57
N ILE A 221 -20.31 20.51 7.22
CA ILE A 221 -19.56 20.20 5.98
C ILE A 221 -19.26 18.70 5.81
N LYS A 222 -19.18 17.93 6.91
CA LYS A 222 -18.99 16.47 6.89
C LYS A 222 -20.10 15.74 6.14
N ARG A 223 -21.31 16.32 6.07
CA ARG A 223 -22.47 15.73 5.39
C ARG A 223 -22.40 15.87 3.86
N SER A 224 -21.55 16.75 3.33
CA SER A 224 -21.46 17.05 1.89
C SER A 224 -20.07 16.84 1.30
N VAL A 225 -19.03 16.77 2.14
CA VAL A 225 -17.64 16.56 1.71
C VAL A 225 -17.05 15.32 2.37
N THR A 226 -16.41 14.47 1.56
CA THR A 226 -15.82 13.24 2.08
C THR A 226 -14.68 13.51 3.07
N ARG A 227 -14.56 12.66 4.09
CA ARG A 227 -13.41 12.66 4.99
C ARG A 227 -12.07 12.63 4.23
N PHE A 228 -11.99 11.87 3.14
CA PHE A 228 -10.77 11.81 2.33
C PHE A 228 -10.40 13.17 1.76
N LYS A 229 -11.35 13.87 1.13
CA LYS A 229 -11.14 15.19 0.54
C LYS A 229 -10.76 16.23 1.59
N MET A 230 -11.46 16.28 2.73
CA MET A 230 -11.10 17.19 3.83
C MET A 230 -9.70 16.91 4.37
N HIS A 231 -9.35 15.63 4.55
CA HIS A 231 -8.05 15.24 5.10
C HIS A 231 -6.89 15.50 4.11
N GLN A 232 -7.13 15.59 2.80
CA GLN A 232 -6.11 16.02 1.85
C GLN A 232 -5.63 17.44 2.16
N THR A 233 -6.52 18.36 2.51
CA THR A 233 -6.16 19.74 2.91
C THR A 233 -5.22 19.74 4.11
N LEU A 234 -5.59 19.03 5.18
CA LEU A 234 -4.73 18.94 6.38
C LEU A 234 -3.37 18.30 6.07
N LYS A 235 -3.33 17.26 5.22
CA LYS A 235 -2.07 16.64 4.80
C LYS A 235 -1.18 17.57 3.99
N LEU A 236 -1.77 18.36 3.09
CA LEU A 236 -1.04 19.35 2.29
C LEU A 236 -0.44 20.42 3.21
N HIS A 237 -1.23 20.96 4.12
CA HIS A 237 -0.76 21.94 5.11
C HIS A 237 0.37 21.38 6.00
N GLN A 238 0.32 20.09 6.34
CA GLN A 238 1.39 19.41 7.09
C GLN A 238 2.62 19.03 6.23
N GLY A 239 2.66 19.34 4.94
CA GLY A 239 3.73 18.93 4.02
C GLY A 239 3.82 17.42 3.81
N LYS A 240 2.77 16.65 4.13
CA LYS A 240 2.74 15.18 3.98
C LYS A 240 2.43 14.72 2.56
N ILE A 241 1.92 15.61 1.72
CA ILE A 241 1.64 15.39 0.30
C ILE A 241 2.07 16.65 -0.46
N SER A 242 2.55 16.48 -1.69
CA SER A 242 2.94 17.58 -2.57
C SER A 242 1.75 18.25 -3.27
N GLN A 243 0.64 17.51 -3.44
CA GLN A 243 -0.58 18.00 -4.08
C GLN A 243 -1.82 17.25 -3.60
N ILE A 244 -2.98 17.90 -3.66
CA ILE A 244 -4.28 17.30 -3.36
C ILE A 244 -4.64 16.27 -4.42
N SER A 245 -4.99 15.06 -3.98
CA SER A 245 -5.44 14.00 -4.89
C SER A 245 -6.79 14.33 -5.54
N LYS A 246 -6.93 13.98 -6.82
CA LYS A 246 -8.21 14.03 -7.55
C LYS A 246 -9.09 12.80 -7.31
N TYR A 247 -8.62 11.84 -6.51
CA TYR A 247 -9.38 10.64 -6.17
C TYR A 247 -10.54 11.00 -5.23
N ASP A 248 -11.72 10.48 -5.55
CA ASP A 248 -12.89 10.56 -4.69
C ASP A 248 -13.38 9.13 -4.37
N PRO A 249 -13.37 8.71 -3.09
CA PRO A 249 -13.95 7.44 -2.70
C PRO A 249 -15.40 7.27 -3.15
N LEU A 250 -16.22 8.33 -3.18
CA LEU A 250 -17.62 8.20 -3.63
C LEU A 250 -17.73 7.79 -5.10
N ASP A 251 -16.74 8.14 -5.93
CA ASP A 251 -16.69 7.68 -7.33
C ASP A 251 -16.37 6.17 -7.39
N LEU A 252 -15.43 5.69 -6.56
CA LEU A 252 -15.06 4.29 -6.49
C LEU A 252 -16.20 3.40 -5.96
N PHE A 253 -16.91 3.86 -4.93
CA PHE A 253 -18.03 3.13 -4.30
C PHE A 253 -19.39 3.41 -4.95
N SER A 254 -19.41 4.09 -6.10
CA SER A 254 -20.65 4.57 -6.72
C SER A 254 -21.58 3.49 -7.29
N GLY A 255 -21.08 2.28 -7.51
CA GLY A 255 -21.78 1.26 -8.31
C GLY A 255 -21.96 1.65 -9.78
N CYS A 256 -21.28 2.70 -10.26
CA CYS A 256 -21.34 3.18 -11.64
C CYS A 256 -19.99 2.99 -12.33
N LYS A 257 -19.96 2.23 -13.43
CA LYS A 257 -18.73 1.89 -14.16
C LYS A 257 -17.89 3.11 -14.55
N ASP A 258 -18.52 4.17 -15.07
CA ASP A 258 -17.82 5.38 -15.50
C ASP A 258 -17.16 6.13 -14.33
N ARG A 259 -17.85 6.19 -13.19
CA ARG A 259 -17.31 6.81 -11.96
C ARG A 259 -16.20 5.95 -11.36
N VAL A 260 -16.34 4.62 -11.36
CA VAL A 260 -15.25 3.71 -10.98
C VAL A 260 -14.02 3.95 -11.86
N GLN A 261 -14.20 4.01 -13.18
CA GLN A 261 -13.12 4.28 -14.12
C GLN A 261 -12.46 5.64 -13.86
N LYS A 262 -13.25 6.68 -13.57
CA LYS A 262 -12.74 8.01 -13.16
C LYS A 262 -11.91 7.90 -11.86
N ALA A 263 -12.38 7.15 -10.87
CA ALA A 263 -11.67 6.97 -9.60
C ALA A 263 -10.32 6.26 -9.80
N ILE A 264 -10.29 5.17 -10.58
CA ILE A 264 -9.06 4.44 -10.94
C ILE A 264 -8.10 5.36 -11.69
N LYS A 265 -8.60 6.17 -12.64
CA LYS A 265 -7.78 7.16 -13.34
C LYS A 265 -7.12 8.15 -12.37
N SER A 266 -7.89 8.69 -11.42
CA SER A 266 -7.36 9.61 -10.41
C SER A 266 -6.34 8.96 -9.47
N LEU A 267 -6.54 7.69 -9.11
CA LEU A 267 -5.57 6.91 -8.33
C LEU A 267 -4.25 6.72 -9.08
N ILE A 268 -4.29 6.42 -10.38
CA ILE A 268 -3.05 6.29 -11.18
C ILE A 268 -2.34 7.64 -11.32
N LEU A 269 -3.08 8.75 -11.50
CA LEU A 269 -2.49 10.08 -11.65
C LEU A 269 -1.92 10.65 -10.34
N THR A 270 -2.53 10.31 -9.21
CA THR A 270 -2.14 10.80 -7.88
C THR A 270 -2.14 9.65 -6.87
N PRO A 271 -1.20 8.69 -6.99
CA PRO A 271 -1.24 7.43 -6.25
C PRO A 271 -1.15 7.62 -4.75
N GLN A 272 -0.31 8.55 -4.29
CA GLN A 272 0.01 8.74 -2.87
C GLN A 272 0.23 7.37 -2.19
N ASN A 273 -0.39 7.11 -1.03
CA ASN A 273 -0.42 5.80 -0.40
C ASN A 273 -1.73 5.02 -0.68
N ASN A 274 -2.43 5.38 -1.75
CA ASN A 274 -3.72 4.82 -2.13
C ASN A 274 -3.66 3.85 -3.30
N PHE A 275 -2.58 3.85 -4.09
CA PHE A 275 -2.44 2.97 -5.24
C PHE A 275 -1.01 2.48 -5.42
N ARG A 276 -0.84 1.17 -5.61
CA ARG A 276 0.43 0.53 -5.93
C ARG A 276 0.24 -0.50 -7.02
N VAL A 277 1.29 -0.75 -7.82
CA VAL A 277 1.33 -1.85 -8.80
C VAL A 277 2.56 -2.70 -8.58
N PHE A 278 2.37 -4.00 -8.66
CA PHE A 278 3.38 -5.04 -8.52
C PHE A 278 3.44 -5.87 -9.79
N LEU A 279 4.63 -6.23 -10.22
CA LEU A 279 4.88 -7.20 -11.30
C LEU A 279 5.60 -8.41 -10.70
N ASN A 280 4.96 -9.59 -10.74
CA ASN A 280 5.45 -10.81 -10.10
C ASN A 280 5.87 -10.58 -8.63
N GLY A 281 5.10 -9.75 -7.93
CA GLY A 281 5.31 -9.34 -6.55
C GLY A 281 6.34 -8.23 -6.30
N SER A 282 7.10 -7.83 -7.31
CA SER A 282 8.01 -6.68 -7.20
C SER A 282 7.25 -5.39 -7.42
N LEU A 283 7.38 -4.41 -6.51
CA LEU A 283 6.75 -3.10 -6.67
C LEU A 283 7.33 -2.37 -7.89
N VAL A 284 6.47 -1.99 -8.83
CA VAL A 284 6.84 -1.27 -10.06
C VAL A 284 6.16 0.09 -10.19
N PHE A 285 5.18 0.42 -9.34
CA PHE A 285 4.52 1.74 -9.33
C PHE A 285 3.96 2.08 -7.95
N GLY A 286 4.06 3.34 -7.55
CA GLY A 286 3.65 3.84 -6.22
C GLY A 286 4.78 3.79 -5.18
N GLU A 287 4.55 4.38 -4.01
CA GLU A 287 5.59 4.50 -2.97
C GLU A 287 5.66 3.26 -2.05
N MET A 288 6.88 2.78 -1.78
CA MET A 288 7.17 1.93 -0.63
C MET A 288 7.18 2.79 0.64
N GLY A 289 6.13 2.66 1.46
CA GLY A 289 6.22 3.05 2.87
C GLY A 289 6.02 4.53 3.22
N GLY A 290 5.63 5.44 2.32
CA GLY A 290 5.08 6.76 2.69
C GLY A 290 6.09 7.86 3.07
N ALA A 291 7.21 7.96 2.34
CA ALA A 291 8.07 9.14 2.33
C ALA A 291 8.34 9.54 0.87
N ALA A 292 8.41 10.86 0.64
CA ALA A 292 8.30 11.52 -0.66
C ALA A 292 9.45 11.26 -1.66
N ASP A 293 9.07 11.12 -2.93
CA ASP A 293 9.71 11.52 -4.19
C ASP A 293 11.25 11.50 -4.28
N THR A 294 11.86 10.38 -4.72
CA THR A 294 13.12 10.42 -5.50
C THR A 294 13.41 9.15 -6.35
N ALA A 295 12.46 8.65 -7.16
CA ALA A 295 12.77 7.55 -8.11
C ALA A 295 11.88 7.51 -9.39
N GLY A 296 11.41 8.67 -9.87
CA GLY A 296 10.36 8.73 -10.91
C GLY A 296 10.71 8.10 -12.27
N CYS A 297 11.93 8.25 -12.78
CA CYS A 297 12.24 7.86 -14.17
C CYS A 297 12.36 6.32 -14.38
N THR A 298 13.00 5.61 -13.45
CA THR A 298 13.22 4.16 -13.55
C THR A 298 11.98 3.34 -13.19
N ILE A 299 11.17 3.83 -12.25
CA ILE A 299 9.90 3.19 -11.85
C ILE A 299 8.89 3.24 -13.01
N ASP A 300 8.77 4.38 -13.68
CA ASP A 300 7.85 4.55 -14.82
C ASP A 300 8.22 3.63 -15.99
N GLN A 301 9.52 3.43 -16.28
CA GLN A 301 9.98 2.51 -17.32
C GLN A 301 9.68 1.04 -16.97
N ALA A 302 9.99 0.62 -15.73
CA ALA A 302 9.72 -0.75 -15.28
C ALA A 302 8.22 -1.07 -15.28
N PHE A 303 7.38 -0.08 -14.90
CA PHE A 303 5.93 -0.19 -15.01
C PHE A 303 5.48 -0.38 -16.46
N ASP A 304 5.95 0.47 -17.37
CA ASP A 304 5.60 0.40 -18.79
C ASP A 304 6.05 -0.91 -19.45
N ASP A 305 7.27 -1.35 -19.19
CA ASP A 305 7.80 -2.61 -19.72
C ASP A 305 7.11 -3.83 -19.11
N GLY A 306 6.72 -3.75 -17.83
CA GLY A 306 5.90 -4.77 -17.18
C GLY A 306 4.52 -4.92 -17.83
N LEU A 307 3.85 -3.80 -18.10
CA LEU A 307 2.53 -3.81 -18.75
C LEU A 307 2.58 -4.38 -20.17
N LYS A 308 3.64 -4.10 -20.95
CA LYS A 308 3.82 -4.68 -22.30
C LYS A 308 3.83 -6.19 -22.31
N ARG A 309 4.34 -6.82 -21.24
CA ARG A 309 4.39 -8.29 -21.11
C ARG A 309 3.04 -8.91 -20.76
N VAL A 310 2.17 -8.17 -20.08
CA VAL A 310 0.87 -8.65 -19.60
C VAL A 310 -0.25 -8.30 -20.58
N ILE A 311 -0.21 -7.13 -21.21
CA ILE A 311 -1.27 -6.63 -22.08
C ILE A 311 -0.70 -6.43 -23.49
N PRO A 312 -0.80 -7.44 -24.38
CA PRO A 312 -0.37 -7.28 -25.77
C PRO A 312 -1.17 -6.16 -26.46
N ALA A 313 -0.52 -5.02 -26.74
CA ALA A 313 -1.12 -3.85 -27.34
C ALA A 313 -0.11 -3.06 -28.19
N LYS A 314 -0.60 -2.07 -28.94
CA LYS A 314 0.28 -1.09 -29.61
C LYS A 314 0.99 -0.22 -28.57
N ASP A 315 2.20 0.24 -28.88
CA ASP A 315 2.94 1.16 -28.02
C ASP A 315 2.12 2.41 -27.67
N GLY A 316 2.23 2.85 -26.41
CA GLY A 316 1.43 3.94 -25.84
C GLY A 316 0.02 3.56 -25.38
N MET A 317 -0.52 2.39 -25.75
CA MET A 317 -1.90 1.99 -25.37
C MET A 317 -1.98 1.17 -24.07
N HIS A 318 -0.86 0.63 -23.60
CA HIS A 318 -0.77 -0.26 -22.44
C HIS A 318 -1.39 0.33 -21.17
N LYS A 319 -1.07 1.59 -20.81
CA LYS A 319 -1.64 2.26 -19.62
C LYS A 319 -3.17 2.43 -19.73
N LYS A 320 -3.68 2.73 -20.93
CA LYS A 320 -5.12 2.89 -21.17
C LYS A 320 -5.85 1.57 -20.92
N TYR A 321 -5.35 0.49 -21.50
CA TYR A 321 -5.94 -0.84 -21.36
C TYR A 321 -5.77 -1.43 -19.96
N PHE A 322 -4.67 -1.13 -19.28
CA PHE A 322 -4.49 -1.46 -17.87
C PHE A 322 -5.54 -0.76 -16.98
N LEU A 323 -5.79 0.53 -17.20
CA LEU A 323 -6.82 1.27 -16.49
C LEU A 323 -8.21 0.65 -16.73
N GLU A 324 -8.54 0.33 -17.98
CA GLU A 324 -9.81 -0.33 -18.33
C GLU A 324 -9.94 -1.70 -17.65
N LEU A 325 -8.88 -2.52 -17.66
CA LEU A 325 -8.84 -3.82 -16.98
C LEU A 325 -9.11 -3.70 -15.48
N VAL A 326 -8.40 -2.77 -14.82
CA VAL A 326 -8.54 -2.53 -13.38
C VAL A 326 -9.95 -2.05 -13.04
N ALA A 327 -10.49 -1.09 -13.80
CA ALA A 327 -11.83 -0.58 -13.59
C ALA A 327 -12.89 -1.67 -13.78
N GLU A 328 -12.78 -2.47 -14.84
CA GLU A 328 -13.71 -3.56 -15.15
C GLU A 328 -13.69 -4.64 -14.07
N ALA A 329 -12.52 -5.07 -13.63
CA ALA A 329 -12.40 -6.09 -12.59
C ALA A 329 -12.84 -5.58 -11.21
N THR A 330 -12.51 -4.33 -10.87
CA THR A 330 -12.99 -3.69 -9.65
C THR A 330 -14.51 -3.65 -9.62
N PHE A 331 -15.13 -3.22 -10.72
CA PHE A 331 -16.59 -3.17 -10.87
C PHE A 331 -17.23 -4.56 -10.80
N LYS A 332 -16.71 -5.54 -11.56
CA LYS A 332 -17.24 -6.91 -11.61
C LYS A 332 -17.03 -7.72 -10.33
N SER A 333 -16.02 -7.38 -9.52
CA SER A 333 -15.74 -8.12 -8.28
C SER A 333 -16.88 -8.05 -7.26
N GLY A 334 -17.71 -7.00 -7.30
CA GLY A 334 -18.74 -6.76 -6.29
C GLY A 334 -18.23 -6.47 -4.86
N LEU A 335 -16.90 -6.49 -4.67
CA LEU A 335 -16.25 -6.40 -3.35
C LEU A 335 -16.50 -5.07 -2.65
N LEU A 336 -16.52 -3.99 -3.42
CA LEU A 336 -16.72 -2.65 -2.88
C LEU A 336 -18.09 -2.48 -2.23
N ASN A 337 -19.13 -3.17 -2.73
CA ASN A 337 -20.46 -3.13 -2.12
C ASN A 337 -20.45 -3.75 -0.74
N ARG A 338 -19.84 -4.93 -0.59
CA ARG A 338 -19.69 -5.61 0.71
C ARG A 338 -18.86 -4.77 1.67
N LEU A 339 -17.73 -4.25 1.19
CA LEU A 339 -16.88 -3.37 1.98
C LEU A 339 -17.65 -2.14 2.48
N LEU A 340 -18.45 -1.52 1.63
CA LEU A 340 -19.24 -0.34 1.97
C LEU A 340 -20.22 -0.61 3.11
N GLU A 341 -20.88 -1.77 3.12
CA GLU A 341 -21.78 -2.16 4.20
C GLU A 341 -21.05 -2.31 5.53
N VAL A 342 -19.82 -2.86 5.52
CA VAL A 342 -18.98 -2.90 6.74
C VAL A 342 -18.54 -1.51 7.18
N GLN A 343 -18.24 -0.61 6.23
CA GLN A 343 -17.91 0.78 6.56
C GLN A 343 -19.10 1.53 7.18
N LYS A 344 -20.33 1.23 6.77
CA LYS A 344 -21.57 1.83 7.31
C LYS A 344 -21.95 1.35 8.72
N LEU A 345 -21.24 0.37 9.28
CA LEU A 345 -21.35 0.05 10.71
C LEU A 345 -21.04 1.26 11.61
N ASP A 346 -20.28 2.23 11.10
CA ASP A 346 -20.21 3.56 11.70
C ASP A 346 -21.51 4.35 11.41
N ALA A 347 -22.50 4.13 12.26
CA ALA A 347 -23.83 4.72 12.13
C ALA A 347 -23.93 6.15 12.71
N VAL A 348 -23.14 6.45 13.75
CA VAL A 348 -23.27 7.69 14.53
C VAL A 348 -22.10 8.67 14.33
N ASP A 349 -21.17 8.36 13.42
CA ASP A 349 -19.92 9.10 13.24
C ASP A 349 -19.07 9.09 14.54
N ILE A 350 -17.79 9.48 14.45
CA ILE A 350 -16.94 9.59 15.63
C ILE A 350 -17.45 10.63 16.63
N GLU A 351 -18.13 11.68 16.17
CA GLU A 351 -18.76 12.69 17.03
C GLU A 351 -19.87 12.10 17.91
N GLY A 352 -20.54 11.03 17.48
CA GLY A 352 -21.46 10.28 18.35
C GLY A 352 -20.73 9.16 19.14
N ALA A 353 -19.90 8.36 18.47
CA ALA A 353 -19.30 7.17 19.06
C ALA A 353 -18.35 7.46 20.24
N ILE A 354 -17.78 8.66 20.28
CA ILE A 354 -16.91 9.08 21.38
C ILE A 354 -17.64 9.16 22.73
N HIS A 355 -18.96 9.44 22.75
CA HIS A 355 -19.75 9.51 23.97
C HIS A 355 -19.90 8.14 24.63
N ALA A 356 -20.33 7.15 23.84
CA ALA A 356 -20.43 5.76 24.29
C ALA A 356 -19.06 5.18 24.72
N TYR A 357 -17.96 5.63 24.09
CA TYR A 357 -16.60 5.27 24.53
C TYR A 357 -16.35 5.72 25.99
N TYR A 358 -16.64 6.98 26.33
CA TYR A 358 -16.44 7.49 27.69
C TYR A 358 -17.27 6.73 28.74
N ASP A 359 -18.50 6.33 28.39
CA ASP A 359 -19.35 5.51 29.26
C ASP A 359 -18.73 4.11 29.49
N ILE A 360 -18.24 3.46 28.42
CA ILE A 360 -17.59 2.14 28.50
C ILE A 360 -16.33 2.17 29.37
N VAL A 361 -15.53 3.22 29.25
CA VAL A 361 -14.31 3.38 30.07
C VAL A 361 -14.60 3.94 31.46
N SER A 362 -15.87 4.24 31.76
CA SER A 362 -16.34 4.80 33.04
C SER A 362 -15.59 6.08 33.42
N GLN A 363 -15.34 6.94 32.43
CA GLN A 363 -14.71 8.24 32.62
C GLN A 363 -15.72 9.36 32.31
N PRO A 364 -15.58 10.54 32.93
CA PRO A 364 -16.38 11.70 32.54
C PRO A 364 -16.21 11.99 31.04
N CYS A 365 -17.31 12.27 30.35
CA CYS A 365 -17.28 12.60 28.94
C CYS A 365 -16.64 13.97 28.70
N MET A 366 -15.38 13.97 28.23
CA MET A 366 -14.63 15.22 27.98
C MET A 366 -15.31 16.11 26.92
N VAL A 367 -15.98 15.51 25.94
CA VAL A 367 -16.70 16.25 24.89
C VAL A 367 -17.88 17.02 25.49
N CYS A 368 -18.67 16.38 26.36
CA CYS A 368 -19.77 17.06 27.04
C CYS A 368 -19.26 18.13 28.03
N GLN A 369 -18.11 17.93 28.66
CA GLN A 369 -17.51 18.94 29.53
C GLN A 369 -17.14 20.21 28.77
N GLU A 370 -16.44 20.09 27.65
CA GLU A 370 -16.06 21.21 26.77
C GLU A 370 -17.30 21.96 26.23
N ILE A 371 -18.39 21.24 25.95
CA ILE A 371 -19.65 21.82 25.46
C ILE A 371 -20.45 22.47 26.60
N CYS A 372 -20.50 21.88 27.80
CA CYS A 372 -21.24 22.43 28.95
C CYS A 372 -20.71 23.78 29.42
N GLU A 373 -19.42 24.07 29.19
CA GLU A 373 -18.84 25.40 29.39
C GLU A 373 -19.37 26.43 28.37
N ASN A 374 -19.80 25.97 27.18
CA ASN A 374 -20.11 26.83 26.03
C ASN A 374 -21.59 26.87 25.59
N LYS A 375 -22.44 25.88 25.93
CA LYS A 375 -23.93 25.83 25.76
C LYS A 375 -24.50 24.52 26.33
N LYS A 376 -25.62 24.58 27.08
CA LYS A 376 -26.36 23.36 27.53
C LYS A 376 -27.11 22.71 26.35
N SER A 377 -26.42 21.92 25.55
CA SER A 377 -27.06 21.10 24.51
C SER A 377 -27.30 19.68 25.04
N GLY A 378 -28.57 19.29 25.17
CA GLY A 378 -28.98 17.92 25.49
C GLY A 378 -28.82 16.92 24.34
N ARG A 379 -28.16 17.31 23.23
CA ARG A 379 -28.03 16.53 21.98
C ARG A 379 -27.51 15.11 22.22
N TYR A 380 -26.56 14.95 23.14
CA TYR A 380 -25.89 13.66 23.39
C TYR A 380 -26.49 12.89 24.58
N ALA A 381 -27.55 13.40 25.20
CA ALA A 381 -28.14 12.77 26.39
C ALA A 381 -28.62 11.34 26.10
N THR A 382 -29.15 11.10 24.88
CA THR A 382 -29.61 9.78 24.43
C THR A 382 -28.48 8.76 24.33
N LEU A 383 -27.26 9.18 24.01
CA LEU A 383 -26.09 8.31 23.97
C LEU A 383 -25.63 7.92 25.38
N HIS A 384 -25.67 8.86 26.33
CA HIS A 384 -25.31 8.60 27.73
C HIS A 384 -26.39 7.86 28.54
N SER A 385 -27.64 7.88 28.08
CA SER A 385 -28.73 7.12 28.71
C SER A 385 -28.93 5.74 28.10
N MET A 386 -28.13 5.35 27.09
CA MET A 386 -28.28 4.07 26.42
C MET A 386 -27.83 2.89 27.30
N PRO A 387 -28.42 1.69 27.16
CA PRO A 387 -27.95 0.50 27.87
C PRO A 387 -26.49 0.19 27.53
N ARG A 388 -25.71 -0.25 28.53
CA ARG A 388 -24.28 -0.56 28.39
C ARG A 388 -23.96 -1.50 27.22
N GLU A 389 -24.81 -2.50 26.98
CA GLU A 389 -24.64 -3.44 25.86
C GLU A 389 -24.75 -2.76 24.50
N GLU A 390 -25.64 -1.77 24.38
CA GLU A 390 -25.78 -0.99 23.16
C GLU A 390 -24.58 -0.05 22.96
N SER A 391 -24.05 0.56 24.04
CA SER A 391 -22.80 1.33 23.99
C SER A 391 -21.64 0.46 23.50
N LEU A 392 -21.49 -0.74 24.06
CA LEU A 392 -20.47 -1.72 23.65
C LEU A 392 -20.62 -2.08 22.17
N LYS A 393 -21.85 -2.37 21.72
CA LYS A 393 -22.11 -2.67 20.31
C LYS A 393 -21.75 -1.48 19.41
N LEU A 394 -22.15 -0.27 19.78
CA LEU A 394 -21.90 0.94 19.00
C LEU A 394 -20.39 1.17 18.81
N VAL A 395 -19.60 1.10 19.89
CA VAL A 395 -18.15 1.29 19.81
C VAL A 395 -17.46 0.15 19.07
N ARG A 396 -17.94 -1.09 19.22
CA ARG A 396 -17.45 -2.26 18.48
C ARG A 396 -17.65 -2.07 16.98
N ASP A 397 -18.86 -1.72 16.58
CA ASP A 397 -19.24 -1.49 15.18
C ASP A 397 -18.43 -0.34 14.57
N TYR A 398 -18.19 0.73 15.34
CA TYR A 398 -17.30 1.82 14.95
C TYR A 398 -15.86 1.34 14.69
N LEU A 399 -15.29 0.51 15.56
CA LEU A 399 -13.91 0.00 15.39
C LEU A 399 -13.78 -0.99 14.23
N ILE A 400 -14.81 -1.81 13.98
CA ILE A 400 -14.90 -2.66 12.79
C ILE A 400 -14.93 -1.79 11.52
N SER A 401 -15.78 -0.75 11.50
CA SER A 401 -15.82 0.23 10.43
C SER A 401 -14.48 0.95 10.23
N ALA A 402 -13.79 1.33 11.31
CA ALA A 402 -12.48 1.95 11.25
C ALA A 402 -11.41 1.01 10.63
N THR A 403 -11.55 -0.30 10.80
CA THR A 403 -10.76 -1.30 10.08
C THR A 403 -11.10 -1.29 8.59
N ALA A 404 -12.38 -1.37 8.24
CA ALA A 404 -12.86 -1.34 6.85
C ALA A 404 -12.53 -0.04 6.09
N LYS A 405 -12.37 1.09 6.78
CA LYS A 405 -11.96 2.38 6.19
C LYS A 405 -10.45 2.49 5.97
N ASP A 406 -9.64 1.60 6.55
CA ASP A 406 -8.17 1.66 6.54
C ASP A 406 -7.48 0.41 5.98
N LEU A 407 -8.25 -0.60 5.55
CA LEU A 407 -7.74 -1.77 4.84
C LEU A 407 -7.29 -1.43 3.41
N SER A 408 -6.56 -2.36 2.79
CA SER A 408 -6.22 -2.33 1.36
C SER A 408 -6.90 -3.51 0.64
N MET A 409 -7.25 -3.31 -0.63
CA MET A 409 -7.76 -4.34 -1.53
C MET A 409 -6.70 -4.64 -2.58
N MET A 410 -6.25 -5.89 -2.67
CA MET A 410 -5.34 -6.34 -3.71
C MET A 410 -6.13 -7.05 -4.82
N ILE A 411 -5.84 -6.73 -6.08
CA ILE A 411 -6.38 -7.43 -7.25
C ILE A 411 -5.21 -7.86 -8.12
N SER A 412 -5.09 -9.17 -8.36
CA SER A 412 -4.05 -9.74 -9.23
C SER A 412 -4.67 -10.15 -10.56
N PHE A 413 -3.95 -9.93 -11.65
CA PHE A 413 -4.31 -10.32 -13.00
C PHE A 413 -3.23 -11.21 -13.63
N ARG A 414 -3.66 -12.24 -14.35
CA ARG A 414 -2.80 -12.98 -15.30
C ARG A 414 -3.52 -13.13 -16.64
N PRO A 415 -2.82 -13.04 -17.77
CA PRO A 415 -3.42 -13.31 -19.08
C PRO A 415 -3.94 -14.75 -19.13
N ARG A 416 -5.16 -14.94 -19.65
CA ARG A 416 -5.71 -16.28 -19.86
C ARG A 416 -5.36 -16.79 -21.24
N GLY A 417 -4.74 -17.97 -21.32
CA GLY A 417 -4.52 -18.69 -22.58
C GLY A 417 -5.85 -19.09 -23.24
N LYS A 418 -5.82 -19.41 -24.55
CA LYS A 418 -6.99 -19.95 -25.25
C LYS A 418 -7.33 -21.32 -24.64
N MET A 419 -8.50 -21.42 -24.00
CA MET A 419 -9.04 -22.62 -23.35
C MET A 419 -8.28 -23.12 -22.11
N ASP A 420 -8.53 -22.49 -20.96
CA ASP A 420 -8.45 -23.18 -19.67
C ASP A 420 -9.83 -23.15 -19.00
N PRO A 421 -10.78 -24.05 -19.36
CA PRO A 421 -12.11 -24.06 -18.76
C PRO A 421 -12.15 -24.43 -17.26
N GLY A 422 -11.00 -24.75 -16.64
CA GLY A 422 -10.93 -25.23 -15.24
C GLY A 422 -10.36 -24.24 -14.22
N SER A 423 -10.01 -23.01 -14.61
CA SER A 423 -9.44 -22.03 -13.68
C SER A 423 -10.44 -21.66 -12.56
N PRO A 424 -10.07 -21.78 -11.27
CA PRO A 424 -10.94 -21.43 -10.14
C PRO A 424 -11.06 -19.91 -9.93
N TYR A 425 -10.39 -19.11 -10.76
CA TYR A 425 -10.35 -17.66 -10.65
C TYR A 425 -11.46 -16.98 -11.44
N ASN A 426 -11.83 -15.78 -11.00
CA ASN A 426 -12.79 -14.96 -11.72
C ASN A 426 -12.19 -14.52 -13.07
N VAL A 427 -13.05 -14.30 -14.06
CA VAL A 427 -12.62 -13.94 -15.41
C VAL A 427 -13.13 -12.55 -15.76
N VAL A 428 -12.24 -11.73 -16.29
CA VAL A 428 -12.59 -10.44 -16.86
C VAL A 428 -12.22 -10.43 -18.35
N PHE A 429 -13.16 -10.00 -19.18
CA PHE A 429 -12.97 -9.80 -20.60
C PHE A 429 -12.72 -8.32 -20.88
N LEU A 430 -11.62 -8.02 -21.57
CA LEU A 430 -11.26 -6.67 -21.99
C LEU A 430 -11.57 -6.51 -23.48
N GLU A 431 -12.68 -5.84 -23.78
CA GLU A 431 -13.19 -5.63 -25.14
C GLU A 431 -12.15 -4.96 -26.05
N SER A 432 -11.47 -3.92 -25.55
CA SER A 432 -10.52 -3.12 -26.32
C SER A 432 -9.32 -3.89 -26.88
N THR A 433 -8.93 -5.00 -26.23
CA THR A 433 -7.84 -5.87 -26.69
C THR A 433 -8.33 -7.26 -27.12
N ASN A 434 -9.63 -7.55 -26.94
CA ASN A 434 -10.24 -8.86 -27.15
C ASN A 434 -9.50 -9.97 -26.38
N GLN A 435 -9.17 -9.71 -25.10
CA GLN A 435 -8.41 -10.61 -24.24
C GLN A 435 -9.17 -10.98 -22.98
N PHE A 436 -8.91 -12.18 -22.47
CA PHE A 436 -9.41 -12.65 -21.18
C PHE A 436 -8.27 -12.64 -20.16
N PHE A 437 -8.60 -12.23 -18.94
CA PHE A 437 -7.70 -12.27 -17.80
C PHE A 437 -8.35 -13.03 -16.66
N ASP A 438 -7.59 -13.92 -16.04
CA ASP A 438 -7.95 -14.43 -14.73
C ASP A 438 -7.61 -13.35 -13.70
N PHE A 439 -8.50 -13.15 -12.74
CA PHE A 439 -8.26 -12.27 -11.61
C PHE A 439 -8.66 -12.89 -10.28
N LYS A 440 -7.90 -12.55 -9.24
CA LYS A 440 -8.25 -12.79 -7.83
C LYS A 440 -8.24 -11.46 -7.10
N ALA A 441 -9.07 -11.34 -6.07
CA ALA A 441 -9.14 -10.14 -5.25
C ALA A 441 -9.22 -10.52 -3.77
N SER A 442 -8.50 -9.78 -2.93
CA SER A 442 -8.38 -10.07 -1.50
C SER A 442 -8.23 -8.78 -0.69
N PHE A 443 -8.70 -8.79 0.55
CA PHE A 443 -8.49 -7.70 1.50
C PHE A 443 -7.29 -8.01 2.39
N ILE A 444 -6.45 -7.00 2.61
CA ILE A 444 -5.29 -7.02 3.51
C ILE A 444 -5.36 -5.83 4.48
N ASP A 445 -4.46 -5.78 5.46
CA ASP A 445 -4.43 -4.73 6.50
C ASP A 445 -5.70 -4.68 7.39
N LEU A 446 -6.17 -5.87 7.79
CA LEU A 446 -7.39 -6.07 8.59
C LEU A 446 -7.14 -6.05 10.12
N ASP A 447 -6.10 -5.36 10.58
CA ASP A 447 -5.71 -5.35 12.00
C ASP A 447 -6.79 -4.72 12.90
N MET A 448 -7.03 -5.36 14.04
CA MET A 448 -7.93 -4.87 15.08
C MET A 448 -7.50 -3.49 15.58
N LYS A 449 -8.40 -2.51 15.52
CA LYS A 449 -8.10 -1.16 16.01
C LYS A 449 -8.15 -1.13 17.56
N PRO A 450 -7.11 -0.61 18.24
CA PRO A 450 -7.12 -0.49 19.70
C PRO A 450 -8.22 0.46 20.19
N LEU A 451 -8.92 0.08 21.27
CA LEU A 451 -10.00 0.89 21.84
C LEU A 451 -9.55 2.32 22.21
N LYS A 452 -8.33 2.47 22.74
CA LYS A 452 -7.75 3.78 23.09
C LYS A 452 -7.61 4.75 21.91
N LYS A 453 -7.72 4.28 20.66
CA LYS A 453 -7.67 5.17 19.49
C LYS A 453 -8.95 6.00 19.31
N MET A 454 -10.04 5.72 20.03
CA MET A 454 -11.28 6.51 19.93
C MET A 454 -11.04 8.01 20.14
N GLU A 455 -10.31 8.39 21.19
CA GLU A 455 -9.95 9.79 21.43
C GLU A 455 -9.08 10.39 20.34
N TYR A 456 -8.12 9.62 19.82
CA TYR A 456 -7.29 10.04 18.71
C TYR A 456 -8.13 10.27 17.44
N TYR A 457 -9.08 9.37 17.14
CA TYR A 457 -9.97 9.50 16.00
C TYR A 457 -10.84 10.74 16.11
N TYR A 458 -11.39 11.02 17.29
CA TYR A 458 -12.17 12.23 17.54
C TYR A 458 -11.33 13.49 17.35
N LYS A 459 -10.16 13.59 18.01
CA LYS A 459 -9.26 14.74 17.89
C LYS A 459 -8.77 14.95 16.46
N LEU A 460 -8.45 13.88 15.75
CA LEU A 460 -8.04 13.96 14.34
C LEU A 460 -9.19 14.43 13.45
N ASP A 461 -10.42 13.98 13.72
CA ASP A 461 -11.60 14.40 12.98
C ASP A 461 -11.85 15.91 13.11
N GLN A 462 -11.86 16.42 14.35
CA GLN A 462 -12.01 17.86 14.60
C GLN A 462 -10.93 18.67 13.84
N ARG A 463 -9.66 18.25 13.91
CA ARG A 463 -8.55 18.91 13.18
C ARG A 463 -8.73 18.89 11.66
N ILE A 464 -9.28 17.80 11.10
CA ILE A 464 -9.51 17.67 9.66
C ILE A 464 -10.60 18.67 9.23
N VAL A 465 -11.70 18.72 9.97
CA VAL A 465 -12.84 19.58 9.64
C VAL A 465 -12.44 21.05 9.79
N SER A 466 -11.85 21.45 10.92
CA SER A 466 -11.41 22.82 11.15
C SER A 466 -10.41 23.29 10.08
N SER A 467 -9.44 22.45 9.72
CA SER A 467 -8.46 22.77 8.67
C SER A 467 -9.11 22.93 7.29
N TYR A 468 -10.19 22.20 7.02
CA TYR A 468 -10.90 22.30 5.74
C TYR A 468 -11.77 23.55 5.66
N VAL A 469 -12.51 23.86 6.73
CA VAL A 469 -13.36 25.06 6.83
C VAL A 469 -12.51 26.32 6.72
N GLN A 470 -11.39 26.41 7.46
CA GLN A 470 -10.45 27.55 7.37
C GLN A 470 -9.91 27.74 5.95
N MET A 471 -9.59 26.65 5.24
CA MET A 471 -9.15 26.73 3.85
C MET A 471 -10.26 27.30 2.95
N GLN A 472 -11.51 26.87 3.13
CA GLN A 472 -12.64 27.39 2.34
C GLN A 472 -12.85 28.88 2.60
N GLU A 473 -12.81 29.32 3.86
CA GLU A 473 -12.96 30.73 4.24
C GLU A 473 -11.85 31.60 3.64
N SER A 474 -10.58 31.18 3.76
CA SER A 474 -9.43 31.89 3.19
C SER A 474 -9.40 31.95 1.65
N GLY A 475 -10.08 31.02 0.97
CA GLY A 475 -10.23 31.02 -0.50
C GLY A 475 -11.34 31.95 -1.02
N THR A 476 -12.12 32.56 -0.13
CA THR A 476 -13.25 33.47 -0.46
C THR A 476 -12.93 34.96 -0.28
N GLU A 477 -11.75 35.33 0.21
CA GLU A 477 -11.38 36.74 0.46
C GLU A 477 -10.72 37.47 -0.73
N GLU A 478 -10.80 36.96 -1.96
CA GLU A 478 -10.49 37.74 -3.17
C GLU A 478 -11.72 37.88 -4.08
N VAL A 479 -12.39 39.03 -3.96
CA VAL A 479 -13.03 39.90 -4.97
C VAL A 479 -14.22 40.59 -4.31
N THR A 480 -13.95 41.70 -3.63
CA THR A 480 -14.91 42.81 -3.54
C THR A 480 -14.20 44.06 -4.02
N GLU A 481 -14.38 44.40 -5.30
CA GLU A 481 -14.11 45.74 -5.80
C GLU A 481 -14.91 46.75 -4.97
N PRO A 482 -14.31 47.87 -4.52
CA PRO A 482 -15.07 48.92 -3.85
C PRO A 482 -15.96 49.63 -4.88
N LEU A 483 -17.27 49.59 -4.66
CA LEU A 483 -18.23 50.47 -5.32
C LEU A 483 -17.91 51.93 -4.94
N MET A 484 -17.25 52.67 -5.84
CA MET A 484 -17.15 54.13 -5.75
C MET A 484 -18.47 54.75 -6.19
N GLY A 485 -19.19 55.32 -5.22
CA GLY A 485 -20.30 56.25 -5.44
C GLY A 485 -19.83 57.66 -5.79
N ASP A 486 -20.69 58.35 -6.51
CA ASP A 486 -20.55 59.67 -7.16
C ASP A 486 -19.86 60.79 -6.35
N ALA A 487 -18.98 61.53 -7.03
CA ALA A 487 -18.80 62.97 -6.82
C ALA A 487 -18.28 63.70 -8.07
N LEU A 488 -18.95 64.81 -8.38
CA LEU A 488 -18.85 65.65 -9.57
C LEU A 488 -17.53 66.43 -9.77
N SER A 489 -17.22 66.62 -11.06
CA SER A 489 -16.65 67.83 -11.68
C SER A 489 -15.16 68.17 -11.52
N ARG A 490 -14.41 68.08 -12.63
CA ARG A 490 -13.78 69.21 -13.37
C ARG A 490 -12.61 68.70 -14.23
N VAL A 491 -12.80 68.77 -15.54
CA VAL A 491 -11.80 68.76 -16.65
C VAL A 491 -11.35 70.23 -16.87
N PRO A 492 -10.26 70.63 -17.60
CA PRO A 492 -9.27 69.90 -18.43
C PRO A 492 -7.79 70.25 -18.08
N LEU A 493 -6.75 69.62 -18.63
CA LEU A 493 -6.16 69.93 -19.94
C LEU A 493 -5.04 68.92 -20.30
N GLN A 494 -5.18 68.28 -21.46
CA GLN A 494 -4.08 67.73 -22.28
C GLN A 494 -3.26 68.90 -22.91
N PRO A 495 -2.18 68.72 -23.72
CA PRO A 495 -1.64 67.51 -24.37
C PRO A 495 -0.08 67.44 -24.24
N SER A 496 0.75 66.62 -24.87
CA SER A 496 0.74 65.92 -26.16
C SER A 496 2.02 65.07 -26.27
N ARG A 497 1.97 64.02 -27.13
CA ARG A 497 3.02 63.59 -28.09
C ARG A 497 4.38 63.11 -27.51
N LYS A 498 5.06 62.07 -28.01
CA LYS A 498 5.05 61.39 -29.31
C LYS A 498 5.79 60.06 -29.14
N SER A 499 5.39 59.08 -29.95
CA SER A 499 6.12 57.87 -30.28
C SER A 499 7.49 58.17 -30.89
N ILE A 500 8.43 57.23 -30.78
CA ILE A 500 9.30 56.77 -31.87
C ILE A 500 9.76 55.34 -31.55
N THR A 501 9.48 54.47 -32.52
CA THR A 501 9.98 53.12 -32.72
C THR A 501 11.47 53.13 -33.07
N ASN A 502 12.24 52.14 -32.61
CA ASN A 502 13.02 51.33 -33.56
C ASN A 502 13.60 50.05 -32.95
N VAL A 503 13.50 49.02 -33.78
CA VAL A 503 14.00 47.66 -33.64
C VAL A 503 15.49 47.64 -33.97
N GLN A 504 16.30 46.92 -33.20
CA GLN A 504 17.45 46.19 -33.75
C GLN A 504 17.90 45.03 -32.86
N ARG A 505 18.18 43.91 -33.53
CA ARG A 505 18.57 42.59 -33.03
C ARG A 505 20.06 42.52 -32.63
N PHE A 506 20.34 41.41 -31.94
CA PHE A 506 21.60 40.65 -31.77
C PHE A 506 22.44 40.96 -30.53
N GLY A 507 22.73 39.89 -29.79
CA GLY A 507 23.82 39.88 -28.81
C GLY A 507 23.63 38.86 -27.69
N THR A 508 23.88 37.58 -27.98
CA THR A 508 24.15 36.56 -26.97
C THR A 508 25.44 36.93 -26.23
N LEU A 509 25.41 37.12 -24.90
CA LEU A 509 26.57 36.84 -24.03
C LEU A 509 26.18 36.75 -22.54
N MET A 510 26.45 35.57 -21.96
CA MET A 510 27.09 35.33 -20.66
C MET A 510 26.65 36.20 -19.47
N CYS A 511 25.87 35.61 -18.55
CA CYS A 511 25.75 36.09 -17.17
C CYS A 511 27.02 35.72 -16.37
N VAL A 512 27.83 36.73 -16.07
CA VAL A 512 28.73 36.74 -14.91
C VAL A 512 27.98 37.40 -13.77
N GLY A 513 28.07 36.79 -12.58
CA GLY A 513 27.22 37.11 -11.43
C GLY A 513 27.51 38.42 -10.73
N SER A 514 26.72 38.70 -9.70
CA SER A 514 27.17 39.41 -8.50
C SER A 514 26.15 39.25 -7.37
N THR A 515 26.68 38.74 -6.27
CA THR A 515 26.19 38.78 -4.89
C THR A 515 26.21 40.20 -4.33
N LYS A 516 25.24 40.57 -3.48
CA LYS A 516 25.38 41.50 -2.34
C LYS A 516 24.34 41.07 -1.28
N ASN A 517 24.80 40.48 -0.17
CA ASN A 517 25.18 41.09 1.11
C ASN A 517 23.98 41.30 2.05
N ALA A 518 24.03 40.58 3.18
CA ALA A 518 23.36 40.93 4.42
C ALA A 518 24.39 40.86 5.54
N ASP A 519 24.26 41.81 6.46
CA ASP A 519 25.27 42.34 7.34
C ASP A 519 25.68 41.45 8.52
N ALA A 520 26.85 41.81 9.04
CA ALA A 520 27.60 41.18 10.11
C ALA A 520 27.06 41.49 11.51
N VAL A 521 27.20 40.52 12.41
CA VAL A 521 27.49 40.76 13.84
C VAL A 521 28.61 39.82 14.27
N THR A 522 29.70 40.44 14.72
CA THR A 522 30.91 39.93 15.38
C THR A 522 30.58 39.40 16.81
N HIS A 523 31.34 38.54 17.51
CA HIS A 523 32.80 38.44 17.67
C HIS A 523 33.18 37.14 18.44
N GLN A 524 34.45 36.73 18.27
CA GLN A 524 35.29 35.82 19.10
C GLN A 524 35.01 34.32 19.02
N GLY A 525 35.95 33.44 18.67
CA GLY A 525 37.39 33.56 18.49
C GLY A 525 38.03 32.32 19.10
N LEU A 526 38.50 31.37 18.29
CA LEU A 526 39.43 30.32 18.69
C LEU A 526 40.12 29.75 17.45
N THR A 527 41.42 29.59 17.61
CA THR A 527 42.47 29.44 16.60
C THR A 527 42.49 28.07 15.91
N VAL A 528 42.89 28.13 14.64
CA VAL A 528 43.26 27.02 13.75
C VAL A 528 44.46 26.24 14.31
N ASN A 529 44.40 24.92 14.23
CA ASN A 529 45.58 24.10 13.95
C ASN A 529 45.23 23.15 12.79
N GLN A 530 45.88 23.36 11.65
CA GLN A 530 45.95 22.40 10.56
C GLN A 530 46.93 21.31 10.95
N GLU A 531 46.54 20.04 10.81
CA GLU A 531 47.46 19.01 10.36
C GLU A 531 46.69 17.86 9.70
N GLN A 532 47.32 17.34 8.65
CA GLN A 532 46.80 16.43 7.63
C GLN A 532 46.42 15.06 8.20
N LEU A 533 45.33 14.44 7.70
CA LEU A 533 45.24 12.99 7.74
C LEU A 533 44.60 12.39 6.48
N ILE A 534 45.36 11.44 5.96
CA ILE A 534 45.26 10.66 4.73
C ILE A 534 43.98 9.80 4.68
N ILE A 535 43.29 9.85 3.55
CA ILE A 535 42.19 8.94 3.20
C ILE A 535 42.76 7.54 2.94
N ARG A 536 42.39 6.55 3.78
CA ARG A 536 42.57 5.11 3.51
C ARG A 536 41.22 4.50 3.13
N VAL A 537 41.09 4.11 1.87
CA VAL A 537 40.02 3.26 1.34
C VAL A 537 40.40 1.80 1.59
N TRP A 538 39.56 1.04 2.29
CA TRP A 538 39.70 -0.42 2.41
C TRP A 538 38.72 -1.10 1.43
N TYR A 539 39.27 -1.81 0.44
CA TYR A 539 38.59 -2.87 -0.28
C TYR A 539 38.94 -4.20 0.37
N SER A 540 37.95 -5.04 0.65
CA SER A 540 38.14 -6.43 1.09
C SER A 540 37.53 -7.36 0.05
N VAL A 541 38.40 -8.12 -0.63
CA VAL A 541 38.08 -9.24 -1.52
C VAL A 541 38.67 -10.50 -0.85
N PRO A 542 37.92 -11.61 -0.70
CA PRO A 542 38.54 -12.88 -0.30
C PRO A 542 39.03 -13.63 -1.54
N MET A 543 40.34 -13.88 -1.56
CA MET A 543 41.02 -14.88 -2.38
C MET A 543 40.63 -16.31 -1.93
N LEU A 544 40.33 -17.20 -2.88
CA LEU A 544 40.49 -18.64 -2.72
C LEU A 544 41.39 -19.16 -3.84
N GLN A 545 42.33 -20.02 -3.44
CA GLN A 545 43.51 -20.45 -4.18
C GLN A 545 43.22 -21.53 -5.25
N HIS A 546 44.14 -21.54 -6.21
CA HIS A 546 44.38 -22.44 -7.34
C HIS A 546 44.06 -23.93 -7.18
N ALA A 547 43.56 -24.52 -8.27
CA ALA A 547 43.99 -25.83 -8.76
C ALA A 547 44.17 -25.75 -10.30
N GLU A 548 45.35 -26.15 -10.77
CA GLU A 548 45.81 -26.14 -12.15
C GLU A 548 45.20 -27.28 -12.99
N LEU A 549 45.05 -27.08 -14.31
CA LEU A 549 45.36 -28.06 -15.38
C LEU A 549 45.24 -27.42 -16.79
N SER A 550 46.41 -27.13 -17.35
CA SER A 550 46.90 -27.02 -18.74
C SER A 550 46.00 -27.16 -20.00
N TRP A 551 46.04 -26.08 -20.83
CA TRP A 551 46.30 -25.92 -22.30
C TRP A 551 45.50 -26.67 -23.41
N PRO A 552 45.48 -26.20 -24.69
CA PRO A 552 45.98 -24.95 -25.28
C PRO A 552 44.98 -24.14 -26.17
N ASN A 553 45.44 -22.93 -26.50
CA ASN A 553 44.95 -22.01 -27.53
C ASN A 553 44.72 -22.68 -28.90
N ASP A 554 43.68 -22.24 -29.61
CA ASP A 554 43.76 -22.08 -31.07
C ASP A 554 42.96 -20.87 -31.56
N VAL A 555 43.52 -20.27 -32.60
CA VAL A 555 43.30 -18.93 -33.13
C VAL A 555 42.28 -18.97 -34.28
N PHE A 556 41.71 -17.80 -34.58
CA PHE A 556 41.21 -17.31 -35.87
C PHE A 556 39.71 -17.32 -36.20
N SER A 557 39.28 -16.08 -36.45
CA SER A 557 38.47 -15.60 -37.59
C SER A 557 36.94 -15.56 -37.46
N ALA A 558 36.47 -14.32 -37.47
CA ALA A 558 35.16 -13.92 -37.93
C ALA A 558 34.90 -14.46 -39.35
N ASN A 559 33.69 -14.96 -39.58
CA ASN A 559 33.09 -14.92 -40.90
C ASN A 559 31.58 -14.71 -40.82
N VAL A 560 31.18 -13.60 -41.42
CA VAL A 560 29.84 -13.27 -41.86
C VAL A 560 29.37 -14.33 -42.86
N CYS A 561 28.17 -14.89 -42.67
CA CYS A 561 27.49 -15.58 -43.76
C CYS A 561 25.97 -15.38 -43.68
N THR A 562 25.51 -14.51 -44.56
CA THR A 562 24.15 -14.38 -45.09
C THR A 562 23.65 -15.71 -45.64
N LYS A 563 22.40 -16.10 -45.33
CA LYS A 563 21.60 -16.95 -46.20
C LYS A 563 20.09 -16.67 -46.04
N ARG A 564 19.54 -15.99 -47.05
CA ARG A 564 18.13 -16.08 -47.46
C ARG A 564 17.85 -17.48 -47.97
N ILE A 565 16.74 -18.10 -47.59
CA ILE A 565 15.96 -18.98 -48.47
C ILE A 565 14.47 -18.76 -48.17
N PHE A 566 13.75 -18.25 -49.17
CA PHE A 566 12.31 -18.43 -49.35
C PHE A 566 12.11 -19.75 -50.09
N ALA A 567 11.17 -20.56 -49.63
CA ALA A 567 10.28 -21.41 -50.44
C ALA A 567 9.04 -21.70 -49.59
#